data_AF-A0A2S6HZY8-F1
#
_entry.id   AF-A0A2S6HZY8-F1
#
_cell.length_a   1.000
_cell.length_b   1.000
_cell.length_c   1.000
_cell.angle_alpha   90.00
_cell.angle_beta   90.00
_cell.angle_gamma   90.00
#
_symmetry.space_group_name_H-M   'P 1'
#
loop_
_entity.id
_entity.type
_entity.pdbx_description
1 polymer ?
#
loop_
_entity_poly.entity_id
_entity_poly.type
_entity_poly.pdbx_seq_one_letter_code
_entity_poly.pdbx_strand_id
1 'polypeptide(L)'
;MDIDPNSLSHYEFHRQLLLASGIQVDIEYQVAYRIGLRVQQIGHLEVRIGPEELTERATAIFRFLPYSPVVTVVPQAARPKSRRFSYVPLQ
;
A
#
# COMPACT_ATOMS: atom_id res chain seq x y z
N MET A 1 -3.42 -17.33 12.51
CA MET A 1 -4.28 -17.63 11.35
C MET A 1 -3.36 -17.58 10.16
N ASP A 2 -2.98 -18.74 9.64
CA ASP A 2 -2.02 -18.82 8.55
C ASP A 2 -2.77 -18.68 7.23
N ILE A 3 -2.31 -17.75 6.39
CA ILE A 3 -2.75 -17.65 5.00
C ILE A 3 -2.29 -18.93 4.32
N ASP A 4 -3.17 -19.56 3.53
CA ASP A 4 -2.78 -20.77 2.83
C ASP A 4 -1.58 -20.49 1.89
N PRO A 5 -0.69 -21.47 1.64
CA PRO A 5 0.54 -21.22 0.88
C PRO A 5 0.32 -20.70 -0.54
N ASN A 6 -0.82 -21.02 -1.16
CA ASN A 6 -1.15 -20.60 -2.52
C ASN A 6 -1.55 -19.12 -2.53
N SER A 7 -2.42 -18.71 -1.60
CA SER A 7 -2.82 -17.32 -1.37
C SER A 7 -1.62 -16.45 -0.99
N LEU A 8 -0.71 -16.97 -0.16
CA LEU A 8 0.53 -16.28 0.19
C LEU A 8 1.43 -16.08 -1.05
N SER A 9 1.58 -17.11 -1.88
CA SER A 9 2.39 -17.03 -3.11
C SER A 9 1.79 -16.04 -4.12
N HIS A 10 0.46 -16.05 -4.29
CA HIS A 10 -0.27 -15.09 -5.13
C HIS A 10 -0.08 -13.66 -4.62
N TYR A 11 -0.17 -13.47 -3.31
CA TYR A 11 0.06 -12.17 -2.68
C TYR A 11 1.50 -11.68 -2.92
N GLU A 12 2.51 -12.49 -2.59
CA GLU A 12 3.92 -12.11 -2.72
C GLU A 12 4.29 -11.78 -4.17
N PHE A 13 3.83 -12.57 -5.14
CA PHE A 13 4.07 -12.32 -6.56
C PHE A 13 3.52 -10.95 -7.00
N HIS A 14 2.25 -10.67 -6.72
CA HIS A 14 1.63 -9.40 -7.12
C HIS A 14 2.17 -8.22 -6.32
N ARG A 15 2.49 -8.43 -5.04
CA ARG A 15 3.15 -7.43 -4.20
C ARG A 15 4.47 -6.99 -4.81
N GLN A 16 5.31 -7.91 -5.26
CA GLN A 16 6.59 -7.58 -5.90
C GLN A 16 6.40 -6.81 -7.21
N LEU A 17 5.45 -7.21 -8.05
CA LEU A 17 5.13 -6.51 -9.30
C LEU A 17 4.64 -5.07 -9.07
N LEU A 18 3.74 -4.89 -8.10
CA LEU A 18 3.23 -3.57 -7.73
C LEU A 18 4.32 -2.72 -7.09
N LEU A 19 5.18 -3.31 -6.25
CA LEU A 19 6.28 -2.62 -5.60
C LEU A 19 7.29 -2.10 -6.63
N ALA A 20 7.64 -2.92 -7.63
CA ALA A 20 8.48 -2.51 -8.76
C ALA A 20 7.86 -1.35 -9.56
N SER A 21 6.53 -1.24 -9.55
CA SER A 21 5.77 -0.15 -10.17
C SER A 21 5.56 1.04 -9.24
N GLY A 22 6.15 1.05 -8.03
CA GLY A 22 6.02 2.16 -7.07
C GLY A 22 4.74 2.15 -6.23
N ILE A 23 4.02 1.02 -6.20
CA ILE A 23 2.83 0.80 -5.38
C ILE A 23 3.17 -0.25 -4.31
N GLN A 24 3.20 0.16 -3.06
CA GLN A 24 3.35 -0.73 -1.92
C GLN A 24 1.99 -1.31 -1.55
N VAL A 25 1.95 -2.62 -1.32
CA VAL A 25 0.79 -3.32 -0.77
C VAL A 25 1.25 -4.12 0.45
N ASP A 26 0.57 -3.95 1.56
CA ASP A 26 0.81 -4.70 2.79
C ASP A 26 -0.48 -5.33 3.28
N ILE A 27 -0.39 -6.59 3.74
CA ILE A 27 -1.49 -7.25 4.45
C ILE A 27 -1.57 -6.72 5.87
N GLU A 28 -2.77 -6.29 6.26
CA GLU A 28 -3.13 -5.96 7.63
C GLU A 28 -4.17 -6.98 8.12
N TYR A 29 -3.85 -7.72 9.18
CA TYR A 29 -4.83 -8.63 9.78
C TYR A 29 -5.85 -7.84 10.60
N GLN A 30 -7.11 -7.86 10.19
CA GLN A 30 -8.19 -7.18 10.89
C GLN A 30 -8.87 -8.12 11.90
N VAL A 31 -9.58 -7.51 12.86
CA VAL A 31 -10.41 -8.21 13.84
C VAL A 31 -11.45 -9.06 13.11
N ALA A 32 -11.79 -10.23 13.66
CA ALA A 32 -12.74 -11.20 13.10
C ALA A 32 -12.29 -11.88 11.80
N TYR A 33 -11.00 -12.22 11.68
CA TYR A 33 -10.47 -13.08 10.61
C TYR A 33 -10.57 -12.50 9.20
N ARG A 34 -10.61 -11.17 9.08
CA ARG A 34 -10.61 -10.49 7.78
C ARG A 34 -9.19 -10.09 7.41
N ILE A 35 -8.85 -10.31 6.15
CA ILE A 35 -7.61 -9.79 5.56
C ILE A 35 -7.89 -8.36 5.10
N GLY A 36 -7.17 -7.39 5.66
CA GLY A 36 -7.10 -6.04 5.14
C GLY A 36 -5.91 -5.91 4.19
N LEU A 37 -6.05 -5.07 3.17
CA LEU A 37 -4.95 -4.69 2.30
C LEU A 37 -4.74 -3.19 2.40
N ARG A 38 -3.53 -2.81 2.77
CA ARG A 38 -3.08 -1.43 2.78
C ARG A 38 -2.34 -1.16 1.49
N VAL A 39 -2.81 -0.21 0.71
CA VAL A 39 -2.22 0.16 -0.59
C VAL A 39 -1.70 1.58 -0.52
N GLN A 40 -0.45 1.79 -0.91
CA GLN A 40 0.17 3.10 -0.89
C GLN A 40 1.05 3.32 -2.12
N GLN A 41 0.92 4.48 -2.74
CA GLN A 41 1.88 4.91 -3.76
C GLN A 41 3.13 5.47 -3.07
N ILE A 42 4.28 4.80 -3.22
CA ILE A 42 5.53 5.12 -2.48
C ILE A 42 6.65 5.69 -3.34
N GLY A 43 6.44 5.81 -4.66
CA GLY A 43 7.42 6.35 -5.61
C GLY A 43 7.01 7.65 -6.29
N HIS A 44 7.93 8.18 -7.09
CA HIS A 44 7.63 9.17 -8.13
C HIS A 44 7.16 8.45 -9.39
N LEU A 45 5.95 7.87 -9.37
CA LEU A 45 5.28 7.55 -10.63
C LEU A 45 4.99 8.88 -11.34
N GLU A 46 5.27 8.92 -12.64
CA GLU A 46 4.94 10.08 -13.49
C GLU A 46 3.44 10.39 -13.47
N VAL A 47 2.62 9.35 -13.29
CA VAL A 47 1.17 9.43 -13.16
C VAL A 47 0.76 9.17 -11.71
N ARG A 48 0.04 10.13 -11.11
CA ARG A 48 -0.65 9.89 -9.84
C ARG A 48 -1.90 9.10 -10.12
N ILE A 49 -2.00 7.91 -9.55
CA ILE A 49 -3.21 7.09 -9.64
C ILE A 49 -4.17 7.59 -8.56
N GLY A 50 -5.43 7.81 -8.93
CA GLY A 50 -6.46 8.21 -7.98
C GLY A 50 -6.68 7.14 -6.89
N PRO A 51 -7.11 7.51 -5.68
CA PRO A 51 -7.37 6.55 -4.61
C PRO A 51 -8.47 5.54 -4.97
N GLU A 52 -9.50 5.95 -5.70
CA GLU A 52 -10.57 5.05 -6.19
C GLU A 52 -10.00 4.01 -7.16
N GLU A 53 -9.22 4.46 -8.14
CA GLU A 53 -8.60 3.57 -9.13
C GLU A 53 -7.58 2.60 -8.47
N LEU A 54 -6.80 3.05 -7.50
CA LEU A 54 -5.93 2.16 -6.71
C LEU A 54 -6.74 1.10 -5.95
N THR A 55 -7.88 1.49 -5.39
CA THR A 55 -8.78 0.59 -4.67
C THR A 55 -9.34 -0.48 -5.60
N GLU A 56 -9.85 -0.07 -6.77
CA GLU A 56 -10.41 -0.98 -7.77
C GLU A 56 -9.35 -1.96 -8.28
N ARG A 57 -8.16 -1.47 -8.65
CA ARG A 57 -7.06 -2.31 -9.13
C ARG A 57 -6.62 -3.31 -8.08
N ALA A 58 -6.41 -2.87 -6.83
CA ALA A 58 -6.02 -3.77 -5.75
C ALA A 58 -7.13 -4.80 -5.46
N THR A 59 -8.39 -4.38 -5.43
CA THR A 59 -9.53 -5.29 -5.25
C THR A 59 -9.56 -6.34 -6.36
N ALA A 60 -9.35 -5.95 -7.62
CA ALA A 60 -9.35 -6.87 -8.75
C ALA A 60 -8.19 -7.89 -8.69
N ILE A 61 -7.00 -7.45 -8.29
CA ILE A 61 -5.80 -8.30 -8.18
C ILE A 61 -5.94 -9.31 -7.03
N PHE A 62 -6.48 -8.86 -5.90
CA PHE A 62 -6.51 -9.64 -4.67
C PHE A 62 -7.89 -10.24 -4.34
N ARG A 63 -8.87 -10.14 -5.24
CA ARG A 63 -10.22 -10.76 -5.07
C ARG A 63 -10.20 -12.26 -4.80
N PHE A 64 -9.12 -12.93 -5.21
CA PHE A 64 -8.94 -14.37 -5.05
C PHE A 64 -8.36 -14.76 -3.69
N LEU A 65 -7.91 -13.78 -2.89
CA LEU A 65 -7.53 -14.06 -1.52
C LEU A 65 -8.78 -14.52 -0.75
N PRO A 66 -8.65 -15.54 0.11
CA PRO A 66 -9.74 -15.94 0.98
C PRO A 66 -10.17 -14.72 1.81
N TYR A 67 -11.48 -14.56 1.97
CA TYR A 67 -12.13 -13.55 2.82
C TYR A 67 -12.36 -12.14 2.24
N SER A 68 -12.30 -11.94 0.91
CA SER A 68 -12.64 -10.66 0.25
C SER A 68 -11.99 -9.44 0.93
N PRO A 69 -10.73 -9.12 0.59
CA PRO A 69 -9.94 -8.21 1.40
C PRO A 69 -10.54 -6.80 1.46
N VAL A 70 -10.48 -6.18 2.63
CA VAL A 70 -10.83 -4.76 2.80
C VAL A 70 -9.65 -3.92 2.34
N VAL A 71 -9.77 -3.26 1.19
CA VAL A 71 -8.71 -2.41 0.65
C VAL A 71 -8.79 -1.01 1.26
N THR A 72 -7.68 -0.55 1.83
CA THR A 72 -7.50 0.80 2.36
C THR A 72 -6.36 1.48 1.62
N VAL A 73 -6.65 2.57 0.92
CA VAL A 73 -5.63 3.38 0.24
C VAL A 73 -5.10 4.43 1.20
N VAL A 74 -3.79 4.41 1.43
CA VAL A 74 -3.12 5.40 2.26
C VAL A 74 -2.56 6.49 1.35
N PRO A 75 -2.84 7.77 1.65
CA PRO A 75 -2.24 8.87 0.91
C PRO A 75 -0.72 8.73 0.90
N GLN A 76 -0.08 9.03 -0.22
CA GLN A 76 1.37 9.16 -0.25
C GLN A 76 1.76 10.18 0.82
N ALA A 77 2.58 9.77 1.80
CA ALA A 77 3.07 10.69 2.80
C ALA A 77 3.81 11.80 2.04
N ALA A 78 3.27 13.01 2.06
CA ALA A 78 3.99 14.17 1.57
C ALA A 78 5.33 14.15 2.30
N ARG A 79 6.45 14.07 1.56
CA ARG A 79 7.79 14.10 2.16
C ARG A 79 7.79 15.17 3.25
N PRO A 80 8.29 14.89 4.46
CA PRO A 80 8.47 15.95 5.44
C PRO A 80 9.31 17.02 4.75
N LYS A 81 8.73 18.20 4.52
CA LYS A 81 9.49 19.38 4.13
C LYS A 81 10.55 19.51 5.21
N SER A 82 11.80 19.20 4.89
CA SER A 82 12.93 19.45 5.76
C SER A 82 12.80 20.90 6.19
N ARG A 83 12.35 21.12 7.44
CA ARG A 83 12.38 22.43 8.08
C ARG A 83 13.86 22.68 8.24
N ARG A 84 14.43 23.35 7.25
CA ARG A 84 15.76 23.93 7.29
C ARG A 84 15.69 24.92 8.46
N PHE A 85 16.11 24.48 9.64
CA PHE A 85 16.33 25.34 10.78
C PHE A 85 17.48 26.26 10.37
N SER A 86 17.15 27.43 9.83
CA SER A 86 18.09 28.53 9.72
C SER A 86 18.44 28.93 11.13
N TYR A 87 19.59 28.49 11.63
CA TYR A 87 20.20 29.04 12.82
C TYR A 87 20.45 30.52 12.55
N VAL A 88 19.65 31.38 13.18
CA VAL A 88 19.97 32.81 13.31
C VAL A 88 20.83 32.92 14.57
N PRO A 89 22.11 33.29 14.46
CA PRO A 89 22.92 33.55 15.64
C PRO A 89 22.35 34.77 16.36
N LEU A 90 21.98 34.64 17.64
CA LEU A 90 21.76 35.78 18.51
C LEU A 90 23.11 36.47 18.73
N GLN A 91 23.20 37.73 18.32
CA GLN A 91 24.24 38.66 18.76
C GLN A 91 23.87 39.26 20.11
#